data_AF-A0A954H7E8-F1
#
_entry.id   AF-A0A954H7E8-F1
#
_cell.length_a   1.000
_cell.length_b   1.000
_cell.length_c   1.000
_cell.angle_alpha   90.00
_cell.angle_beta   90.00
_cell.angle_gamma   90.00
#
_symmetry.space_group_name_H-M   'P 1'
#
loop_
_entity.id
_entity.type
_entity.pdbx_description
1 polymer ?
#
loop_
_entity_poly.entity_id
_entity_poly.type
_entity_poly.pdbx_seq_one_letter_code
_entity_poly.pdbx_strand_id
1 'polypeptide(L)'
;MLLPGYNYSLFYTKIPVFYWGDIDVEGFRILSNLRTFFPEVQSLLMDRETLEANRQGIVSGNNSSVEPPGKLTEEERETFIYCRDQNYRLEQEKIPQAYIEERLAKFISSSCKSSVQ
;
A
#
# COMPACT_ATOMS: atom_id res chain seq x y z
N MET A 1 20.73 -11.41 9.57
CA MET A 1 21.74 -10.38 9.88
C MET A 1 22.31 -9.92 8.54
N LEU A 2 21.93 -8.74 8.05
CA LEU A 2 22.38 -8.22 6.74
C LEU A 2 23.74 -7.50 6.93
N LEU A 3 24.71 -7.81 6.08
CA LEU A 3 26.07 -7.24 6.17
C LEU A 3 26.07 -5.77 5.72
N PRO A 4 26.67 -4.84 6.48
CA PRO A 4 26.76 -3.43 6.10
C PRO A 4 27.76 -3.24 4.94
N GLY A 5 27.41 -2.39 3.98
CA GLY A 5 28.31 -1.96 2.89
C GLY A 5 27.92 -2.42 1.48
N TYR A 6 26.88 -3.24 1.32
CA TYR A 6 26.34 -3.56 -0.01
C TYR A 6 25.29 -2.53 -0.43
N ASN A 7 25.57 -1.84 -1.53
CA ASN A 7 24.58 -1.02 -2.22
C ASN A 7 23.69 -1.95 -3.08
N TYR A 8 22.67 -2.52 -2.45
CA TYR A 8 21.69 -3.39 -3.14
C TYR A 8 20.86 -2.65 -4.20
N SER A 9 20.97 -1.31 -4.31
CA SER A 9 20.24 -0.55 -5.32
C SER A 9 20.69 -0.86 -6.75
N LEU A 10 21.90 -1.39 -6.96
CA LEU A 10 22.43 -1.66 -8.30
C LEU A 10 21.90 -2.95 -8.96
N PHE A 11 21.27 -3.87 -8.21
CA PHE A 11 20.81 -5.17 -8.77
C PHE A 11 19.29 -5.33 -8.86
N TYR A 12 18.49 -4.50 -8.19
CA TYR A 12 17.02 -4.61 -8.19
C TYR A 12 16.28 -3.57 -9.06
N THR A 13 16.98 -2.67 -9.73
CA THR A 13 16.40 -1.53 -10.49
C THR A 13 15.67 -1.90 -11.79
N LYS A 14 15.33 -3.17 -12.02
CA LYS A 14 14.58 -3.61 -13.21
C LYS A 14 13.30 -4.39 -12.92
N ILE A 15 13.01 -4.75 -11.68
CA ILE A 15 11.81 -5.52 -11.33
C ILE A 15 10.87 -4.60 -10.55
N PRO A 16 9.66 -4.30 -11.07
CA PRO A 16 8.64 -3.59 -10.32
C PRO A 16 8.32 -4.33 -9.01
N VAL A 17 8.32 -3.60 -7.90
CA VAL A 17 7.97 -4.16 -6.59
C VAL A 17 6.63 -3.58 -6.17
N PHE A 18 5.69 -4.48 -5.90
CA PHE A 18 4.35 -4.12 -5.43
C PHE A 18 4.19 -4.55 -3.98
N TYR A 19 3.54 -3.70 -3.18
CA TYR A 19 3.17 -3.98 -1.80
C TYR A 19 1.65 -3.99 -1.65
N TRP A 20 1.14 -5.02 -0.99
CA TRP A 20 -0.27 -5.10 -0.62
C TRP A 20 -0.34 -5.54 0.85
N GLY A 21 -0.95 -4.69 1.67
CA GLY A 21 -1.16 -4.94 3.09
C GLY A 21 -2.55 -4.49 3.53
N ASP A 22 -2.79 -4.56 4.83
CA ASP A 22 -4.03 -4.10 5.44
C ASP A 22 -4.20 -2.58 5.23
N ILE A 23 -5.43 -2.14 5.01
CA ILE A 23 -5.75 -0.71 4.97
C ILE A 23 -6.01 -0.25 6.40
N ASP A 24 -4.90 0.05 7.10
CA ASP A 24 -4.89 0.63 8.43
C ASP A 24 -3.59 1.43 8.67
N VAL A 25 -3.49 2.03 9.85
CA VAL A 25 -2.31 2.82 10.27
C VAL A 25 -1.01 2.03 10.16
N GLU A 26 -0.98 0.75 10.54
CA GLU A 26 0.26 -0.04 10.58
C GLU A 26 0.66 -0.55 9.19
N GLY A 27 -0.30 -0.93 8.34
CA GLY A 27 -0.05 -1.31 6.95
C GLY A 27 0.65 -0.20 6.16
N PHE A 28 0.19 1.05 6.31
CA PHE A 28 0.85 2.21 5.70
C PHE A 28 2.22 2.53 6.33
N ARG A 29 2.43 2.28 7.63
CA ARG A 29 3.77 2.39 8.24
C ARG A 29 4.74 1.38 7.65
N ILE A 30 4.29 0.14 7.45
CA ILE A 30 5.09 -0.89 6.78
C ILE A 30 5.43 -0.48 5.35
N LEU A 31 4.46 0.01 4.58
CA LEU A 31 4.68 0.54 3.23
C LEU A 31 5.75 1.65 3.21
N SER A 32 5.60 2.66 4.08
CA SER A 32 6.56 3.76 4.16
C SER A 32 7.96 3.29 4.57
N ASN A 33 8.05 2.29 5.45
CA ASN A 33 9.32 1.68 5.85
C ASN A 33 9.96 0.89 4.71
N LEU A 34 9.15 0.12 3.96
CA LEU A 34 9.59 -0.63 2.79
C LEU A 34 10.19 0.30 1.71
N ARG A 35 9.58 1.48 1.51
CA ARG A 35 10.11 2.53 0.62
C ARG A 35 11.43 3.16 1.07
N THR A 36 11.95 2.80 2.24
CA THR A 36 13.33 3.13 2.62
C THR A 36 14.36 2.25 1.95
N PHE A 37 13.99 1.02 1.61
CA PHE A 37 14.85 0.08 0.89
C PHE A 37 14.55 0.06 -0.60
N PHE A 38 13.28 0.23 -0.97
CA PHE A 38 12.81 0.19 -2.36
C PHE A 38 11.91 1.41 -2.66
N PRO A 39 12.50 2.57 -3.01
CA PRO A 39 11.74 3.82 -3.19
C PRO A 39 10.60 3.73 -4.22
N GLU A 40 10.79 2.90 -5.24
CA GLU A 40 9.85 2.72 -6.36
C GLU A 40 8.68 1.76 -6.04
N VAL A 41 8.53 1.30 -4.79
CA VAL A 41 7.43 0.40 -4.41
C VAL A 41 6.08 1.08 -4.59
N GLN A 42 5.20 0.42 -5.35
CA GLN A 42 3.82 0.82 -5.53
C GLN A 42 2.91 0.02 -4.60
N SER A 43 1.98 0.68 -3.94
CA SER A 43 0.94 0.00 -3.18
C SER A 43 -0.16 -0.50 -4.13
N LEU A 44 -0.77 -1.63 -3.79
CA LEU A 44 -1.92 -2.19 -4.50
C LEU A 44 -3.10 -2.23 -3.55
N LEU A 45 -4.28 -1.78 -4.00
CA LEU A 45 -5.54 -1.91 -3.26
C LEU A 45 -5.52 -1.28 -1.85
N MET A 46 -4.60 -0.34 -1.60
CA MET A 46 -4.47 0.40 -0.34
C MET A 46 -4.95 1.84 -0.48
N ASP A 47 -6.05 2.03 -1.21
CA ASP A 47 -6.64 3.33 -1.49
C ASP A 47 -8.00 3.51 -0.79
N ARG A 48 -8.42 4.78 -0.69
CA ARG A 48 -9.70 5.18 -0.09
C ARG A 48 -10.89 4.49 -0.74
N GLU A 49 -10.87 4.35 -2.06
CA GLU A 49 -11.94 3.73 -2.84
C GLU A 49 -12.13 2.26 -2.46
N THR A 50 -11.03 1.53 -2.30
CA THR A 50 -11.03 0.12 -1.90
C THR A 50 -11.53 -0.07 -0.49
N LEU A 51 -11.14 0.80 0.44
CA LEU A 51 -11.68 0.81 1.79
C LEU A 51 -13.20 1.02 1.78
N GLU A 52 -13.68 1.99 1.01
CA GLU A 52 -15.10 2.36 0.92
C GLU A 52 -15.96 1.31 0.20
N ALA A 53 -15.43 0.68 -0.85
CA ALA A 53 -16.11 -0.40 -1.55
C ALA A 53 -16.30 -1.64 -0.66
N ASN A 54 -15.43 -1.83 0.34
CA ASN A 54 -15.39 -3.00 1.20
C ASN A 54 -15.71 -2.68 2.66
N ARG A 55 -16.56 -1.67 2.91
CA ARG A 55 -16.94 -1.23 4.28
C ARG A 55 -17.46 -2.33 5.19
N GLN A 56 -18.10 -3.37 4.63
CA GLN A 56 -18.61 -4.50 5.41
C GLN A 56 -17.50 -5.31 6.09
N GLY A 57 -16.28 -5.27 5.56
CA GLY A 57 -15.11 -5.93 6.14
C GLY A 57 -14.32 -5.07 7.12
N ILE A 58 -14.71 -3.79 7.31
CA ILE A 58 -13.99 -2.88 8.21
C ILE A 58 -14.26 -3.27 9.66
N VAL A 59 -13.18 -3.39 10.42
CA VAL A 59 -13.18 -3.59 11.87
C VAL A 59 -12.47 -2.43 12.56
N SER A 60 -12.54 -2.37 13.88
CA SER A 60 -11.79 -1.38 14.66
C SER A 60 -10.29 -1.67 14.61
N GLY A 61 -9.50 -0.62 14.36
CA GLY A 61 -8.05 -0.63 14.48
C GLY A 61 -7.58 -0.57 15.94
N ASN A 62 -6.32 -0.19 16.14
CA ASN A 62 -5.63 -0.18 17.43
C ASN A 62 -5.64 1.19 18.15
N ASN A 63 -6.47 2.14 17.73
CA ASN A 63 -6.54 3.52 18.26
C ASN A 63 -5.17 4.25 18.24
N SER A 64 -4.37 4.05 17.19
CA SER A 64 -3.12 4.78 17.03
C SER A 64 -3.36 6.29 16.85
N SER A 65 -2.58 7.11 17.54
CA SER A 65 -2.60 8.58 17.43
C SER A 65 -1.33 9.13 16.77
N VAL A 66 -0.73 8.36 15.86
CA VAL A 66 0.55 8.70 15.24
C VAL A 66 0.37 9.55 13.99
N GLU A 67 1.39 10.35 13.66
CA GLU A 67 1.40 11.14 12.44
C GLU A 67 1.68 10.27 11.20
N PRO A 68 1.16 10.65 10.02
CA PRO A 68 1.36 9.87 8.81
C PRO A 68 2.84 9.86 8.40
N PRO A 69 3.41 8.68 8.06
CA PRO A 69 4.79 8.55 7.64
C PRO A 69 5.19 9.44 6.44
N GLY A 70 6.48 9.75 6.35
CA GLY A 70 6.99 10.70 5.35
C GLY A 70 7.06 10.19 3.91
N LYS A 71 7.03 8.87 3.67
CA LYS A 71 7.19 8.28 2.32
C LYS A 71 5.89 7.73 1.72
N LEU A 72 4.76 8.23 2.19
CA LEU A 72 3.45 7.97 1.58
C LEU A 72 3.21 8.96 0.44
N THR A 73 2.49 8.53 -0.60
CA THR A 73 1.90 9.45 -1.58
C THR A 73 0.80 10.27 -0.89
N GLU A 74 0.31 11.32 -1.56
CA GLU A 74 -0.77 12.13 -0.99
C GLU A 74 -2.04 11.30 -0.76
N GLU A 75 -2.44 10.50 -1.74
CA GLU A 75 -3.62 9.63 -1.67
C GLU A 75 -3.53 8.59 -0.53
N GLU A 76 -2.33 8.02 -0.33
CA GLU A 76 -2.06 7.09 0.77
C GLU A 76 -2.05 7.80 2.12
N ARG A 77 -1.51 9.03 2.19
CA ARG A 77 -1.53 9.87 3.40
C ARG A 77 -2.95 10.22 3.80
N GLU A 78 -3.80 10.61 2.85
CA GLU A 78 -5.21 10.89 3.10
C GLU A 78 -5.94 9.64 3.59
N THR A 79 -5.69 8.49 2.96
CA THR A 79 -6.28 7.20 3.37
C THR A 79 -5.81 6.79 4.76
N PHE A 80 -4.53 7.00 5.09
CA PHE A 80 -3.98 6.79 6.42
C PHE A 80 -4.70 7.65 7.47
N ILE A 81 -4.82 8.97 7.22
CA ILE A 81 -5.46 9.90 8.16
C ILE A 81 -6.90 9.48 8.39
N TYR A 82 -7.60 9.12 7.32
CA TYR A 82 -8.97 8.63 7.43
C TYR A 82 -9.08 7.37 8.30
N CYS A 83 -8.19 6.39 8.09
CA CYS A 83 -8.18 5.18 8.90
C CYS A 83 -7.87 5.48 10.37
N ARG A 84 -6.90 6.36 10.63
CA ARG A 84 -6.52 6.78 11.98
C ARG A 84 -7.68 7.43 12.71
N ASP A 85 -8.28 8.45 12.09
CA ASP A 85 -9.29 9.30 12.72
C ASP A 85 -10.61 8.53 12.95
N GLN A 86 -10.91 7.54 12.11
CA GLN A 86 -12.08 6.66 12.28
C GLN A 86 -11.77 5.38 13.08
N ASN A 87 -10.50 5.15 13.44
CA ASN A 87 -10.01 3.88 13.95
C ASN A 87 -10.45 2.69 13.07
N TYR A 88 -10.32 2.81 11.75
CA TYR A 88 -10.65 1.76 10.80
C TYR A 88 -9.46 0.87 10.49
N ARG A 89 -9.77 -0.42 10.32
CA ARG A 89 -8.89 -1.42 9.76
C ARG A 89 -9.66 -2.29 8.80
N LEU A 90 -9.14 -2.43 7.57
CA LEU A 90 -9.60 -3.44 6.63
C LEU A 90 -8.44 -4.41 6.37
N GLU A 91 -8.56 -5.63 6.91
CA GLU A 91 -7.60 -6.70 6.63
C GLU A 91 -7.71 -7.10 5.15
N GLN A 92 -6.58 -7.33 4.49
CA GLN A 92 -6.58 -7.64 3.05
C GLN A 92 -7.47 -8.85 2.71
N GLU A 93 -7.55 -9.82 3.61
CA GLU A 93 -8.34 -11.06 3.47
C GLU A 93 -9.85 -10.85 3.53
N LYS A 94 -10.32 -9.66 3.93
CA LYS A 94 -11.74 -9.28 3.91
C LYS A 94 -12.18 -8.70 2.57
N ILE A 95 -11.25 -8.42 1.66
CA ILE A 95 -11.57 -7.93 0.33
C ILE A 95 -12.00 -9.12 -0.55
N PRO A 96 -13.19 -9.09 -1.18
CA PRO A 96 -13.66 -10.18 -2.03
C PRO A 96 -12.74 -10.40 -3.23
N GLN A 97 -12.48 -11.69 -3.53
CA GLN A 97 -11.63 -12.10 -4.65
C GLN A 97 -12.03 -11.45 -5.99
N ALA A 98 -13.33 -11.36 -6.28
CA ALA A 98 -13.81 -10.74 -7.51
C ALA A 98 -13.42 -9.26 -7.64
N TYR A 99 -13.43 -8.51 -6.53
CA TYR A 99 -13.00 -7.11 -6.50
C TYR A 99 -11.49 -7.01 -6.75
N ILE A 100 -10.70 -7.89 -6.12
CA ILE A 100 -9.24 -7.96 -6.30
C ILE A 100 -8.90 -8.22 -7.77
N GLU A 101 -9.51 -9.22 -8.40
CA GLU A 101 -9.27 -9.59 -9.79
C GLU A 101 -9.59 -8.44 -10.75
N GLU A 102 -10.74 -7.78 -10.57
CA GLU A 102 -11.14 -6.64 -11.40
C GLU A 102 -10.13 -5.49 -11.32
N ARG A 103 -9.72 -5.12 -10.10
CA ARG A 103 -8.80 -4.01 -9.87
C ARG A 103 -7.38 -4.32 -10.33
N LEU A 104 -6.90 -5.54 -10.11
CA LEU A 104 -5.59 -5.97 -10.58
C LEU A 104 -5.52 -5.99 -12.11
N ALA A 105 -6.57 -6.47 -12.79
CA ALA A 105 -6.63 -6.45 -14.25
C ALA A 105 -6.54 -5.02 -14.80
N LYS A 106 -7.26 -4.07 -14.18
CA LYS A 106 -7.19 -2.64 -14.51
C LYS A 106 -5.77 -2.09 -14.31
N PHE A 107 -5.15 -2.38 -13.18
CA PHE A 107 -3.81 -1.91 -12.82
C PHE A 107 -2.74 -2.42 -13.80
N ILE A 108 -2.72 -3.72 -14.10
CA ILE A 108 -1.75 -4.29 -15.05
C ILE A 108 -1.95 -3.69 -16.44
N SER A 109 -3.19 -3.48 -16.87
CA SER A 109 -3.50 -2.91 -18.18
C SER A 109 -3.04 -1.45 -18.33
N SER A 110 -3.00 -0.68 -17.25
CA SER A 110 -2.50 0.70 -17.27
C SER A 110 -0.97 0.74 -17.22
N SER A 111 -0.33 -0.15 -16.45
CA SER A 111 1.15 -0.23 -16.37
C SER A 111 1.82 -0.66 -17.67
N CYS A 112 1.20 -1.55 -18.45
CA CYS A 112 1.75 -1.98 -19.75
C CYS A 112 1.70 -0.90 -20.85
N LYS A 113 0.85 0.13 -20.71
CA LYS A 113 0.74 1.22 -21.72
C LYS A 113 1.84 2.26 -21.59
N SER A 114 2.47 2.37 -20.42
CA SER A 114 3.53 3.35 -20.16
C SER A 114 4.92 2.90 -20.61
N SER A 115 5.07 1.68 -21.12
CA SER A 115 6.35 1.13 -21.63
C SER A 115 6.52 1.27 -23.15
N VAL A 116 5.60 1.96 -23.82
CA VAL A 116 5.64 2.28 -25.25
C VAL A 116 5.57 3.79 -25.44
N GLN A 117 6.60 4.50 -24.98
CA GLN A 117 6.90 5.87 -25.39
C GLN A 117 8.41 6.13 -25.28
#